data_AF-A0A7J0BQ86-F1
#
_entry.id   AF-A0A7J0BQ86-F1
#
_cell.length_a   1.000
_cell.length_b   1.000
_cell.length_c   1.000
_cell.angle_alpha   90.00
_cell.angle_beta   90.00
_cell.angle_gamma   90.00
#
_symmetry.space_group_name_H-M   'P 1'
#
loop_
_entity.id
_entity.type
_entity.pdbx_description
1 polymer ?
#
loop_
_entity_poly.entity_id
_entity_poly.type
_entity_poly.pdbx_seq_one_letter_code
_entity_poly.pdbx_strand_id
1 'polypeptide(L)'
;MAAKKENFEDQLKRLQSVVEQLERGDQPLEKGVALYKEGIALAKACRDQLEKARNEIALFSEGALQPFGVSEDAEDDPAGD
;
A
#
# COMPACT_ATOMS: atom_id res chain seq x y z
N MET A 1 -0.97 -0.44 26.89
CA MET A 1 0.11 -0.37 25.88
C MET A 1 -0.53 -0.02 24.55
N ALA A 2 -0.35 1.19 24.05
CA ALA A 2 -0.85 1.57 22.73
C ALA A 2 0.03 0.89 21.66
N ALA A 3 -0.57 0.16 20.73
CA ALA A 3 0.14 -0.46 19.63
C ALA A 3 0.85 0.65 18.83
N LYS A 4 2.19 0.58 18.76
CA LYS A 4 2.99 1.51 17.94
C LYS A 4 2.62 1.23 16.48
N LYS A 5 1.88 2.14 15.86
CA LYS A 5 1.63 2.09 14.43
C LYS A 5 2.99 2.23 13.75
N GLU A 6 3.44 1.19 13.06
CA GLU A 6 4.70 1.26 12.31
C GLU A 6 4.57 2.35 11.24
N ASN A 7 5.55 3.26 11.23
CA ASN A 7 5.60 4.35 10.25
C ASN A 7 6.19 3.86 8.93
N PHE A 8 6.20 4.73 7.91
CA PHE A 8 6.71 4.41 6.58
C PHE A 8 8.14 3.85 6.64
N GLU A 9 9.00 4.47 7.44
CA GLU A 9 10.41 4.14 7.57
C GLU A 9 10.61 2.76 8.19
N ASP A 10 9.83 2.43 9.23
CA ASP A 10 9.86 1.12 9.89
C ASP A 10 9.43 0.02 8.87
N GLN A 11 8.35 0.25 8.12
CA GLN A 11 7.85 -0.69 7.10
C GLN A 11 8.85 -0.88 5.94
N LEU A 12 9.44 0.21 5.46
CA LEU A 12 10.43 0.17 4.39
C LEU A 12 11.70 -0.57 4.84
N LYS A 13 12.17 -0.32 6.07
CA LYS A 13 13.31 -1.03 6.64
C LYS A 13 13.03 -2.53 6.78
N ARG A 14 11.81 -2.89 7.20
CA ARG A 14 11.41 -4.29 7.28
C ARG A 14 11.38 -4.93 5.89
N LEU A 15 10.84 -4.25 4.89
CA LEU A 15 10.81 -4.72 3.50
C LEU A 15 12.23 -5.00 2.98
N GLN A 16 13.17 -4.08 3.18
CA GLN A 16 14.57 -4.27 2.80
C GLN A 16 15.17 -5.53 3.45
N SER A 17 14.95 -5.71 4.76
CA SER A 17 15.41 -6.90 5.47
C SER A 17 14.78 -8.20 4.96
N VAL A 18 13.50 -8.17 4.54
CA VAL A 18 12.83 -9.32 3.92
C VAL A 18 13.45 -9.64 2.56
N VAL A 19 13.72 -8.62 1.73
CA VAL A 19 14.38 -8.80 0.42
C VAL A 19 15.77 -9.39 0.61
N GLU A 20 16.60 -8.85 1.50
CA GLU A 20 17.93 -9.39 1.81
C GLU A 20 17.85 -10.86 2.26
N GLN A 21 16.86 -11.24 3.07
CA GLN A 21 16.66 -12.62 3.50
C GLN A 21 16.27 -13.55 2.35
N LEU A 22 15.44 -13.09 1.42
CA LEU A 22 15.03 -13.85 0.24
C LEU A 22 16.19 -14.02 -0.74
N GLU A 23 17.01 -12.98 -0.95
CA GLU A 23 18.16 -12.99 -1.85
C GLU A 23 19.28 -13.93 -1.38
N ARG A 24 19.47 -14.09 -0.06
CA ARG A 24 20.44 -15.05 0.47
C ARG A 24 20.10 -16.50 0.11
N GLY A 25 18.81 -16.83 -0.05
CA GLY A 25 18.36 -18.16 -0.48
C GLY A 25 18.71 -19.31 0.49
N ASP A 26 19.11 -19.01 1.73
CA ASP A 26 19.53 -19.97 2.75
C ASP A 26 18.39 -20.43 3.67
N GLN A 27 17.17 -19.93 3.43
CA GLN A 27 16.00 -20.21 4.24
C GLN A 27 15.24 -21.46 3.74
N PRO A 28 14.65 -22.27 4.63
CA PRO A 28 13.73 -23.33 4.25
C PRO A 28 12.57 -22.81 3.39
N LEU A 29 12.02 -23.66 2.51
CA LEU A 29 10.96 -23.29 1.57
C LEU A 29 9.78 -22.62 2.26
N GLU A 30 9.28 -23.18 3.36
CA GLU A 30 8.15 -22.66 4.12
C GLU A 30 8.43 -21.24 4.63
N LYS A 31 9.66 -21.00 5.08
CA LYS A 31 10.10 -19.68 5.56
C LYS A 31 10.27 -18.70 4.40
N GLY A 32 10.79 -19.15 3.26
CA GLY A 32 10.85 -18.36 2.03
C GLY A 32 9.46 -17.90 1.57
N VAL A 33 8.47 -18.79 1.57
CA VAL A 33 7.08 -18.45 1.24
C VAL A 33 6.49 -17.45 2.24
N ALA A 34 6.77 -17.60 3.53
CA ALA A 34 6.32 -16.66 4.55
C ALA A 34 6.92 -15.26 4.35
N LEU A 35 8.25 -15.18 4.13
CA LEU A 35 8.96 -13.94 3.84
C LEU A 35 8.44 -13.27 2.56
N TYR A 36 8.16 -14.03 1.51
CA TYR A 36 7.60 -13.49 0.27
C TYR A 36 6.23 -12.84 0.50
N LYS A 37 5.32 -13.52 1.22
CA LYS A 37 3.99 -12.97 1.56
C LYS A 37 4.12 -11.69 2.39
N GLU A 38 5.03 -11.69 3.36
CA GLU A 38 5.33 -10.51 4.17
C GLU A 38 5.85 -9.36 3.30
N GLY A 39 6.80 -9.61 2.40
CA GLY A 39 7.35 -8.63 1.48
C GLY A 39 6.29 -7.99 0.59
N ILE A 40 5.36 -8.77 0.05
CA ILE A 40 4.23 -8.25 -0.75
C ILE A 40 3.34 -7.34 0.09
N ALA A 41 3.02 -7.73 1.34
CA ALA A 41 2.20 -6.92 2.23
C ALA A 41 2.88 -5.58 2.58
N LEU A 42 4.17 -5.61 2.90
CA LEU A 42 4.96 -4.43 3.21
C LEU A 42 5.09 -3.49 2.00
N ALA A 43 5.36 -4.05 0.81
CA ALA A 43 5.45 -3.27 -0.43
C ALA A 43 4.13 -2.56 -0.75
N LYS A 44 3.00 -3.27 -0.58
CA LYS A 44 1.67 -2.66 -0.72
C LYS A 44 1.46 -1.53 0.28
N ALA A 45 1.77 -1.76 1.56
CA ALA A 45 1.60 -0.75 2.61
C ALA A 45 2.46 0.51 2.35
N CYS A 46 3.71 0.34 1.91
CA CYS A 46 4.58 1.45 1.55
C CYS A 46 4.01 2.26 0.38
N ARG A 47 3.54 1.57 -0.67
CA ARG A 47 2.91 2.22 -1.82
C ARG A 47 1.67 3.01 -1.42
N ASP A 48 0.78 2.41 -0.63
CA ASP A 48 -0.46 3.06 -0.21
C ASP A 48 -0.17 4.33 0.63
N GLN A 49 0.87 4.32 1.45
CA GLN A 49 1.32 5.52 2.18
C GLN A 49 1.90 6.60 1.26
N LEU A 50 2.70 6.22 0.27
CA LEU A 50 3.25 7.16 -0.71
C LEU A 50 2.13 7.80 -1.55
N GLU A 51 1.14 7.02 -2.00
CA GLU A 51 0.00 7.54 -2.74
C GLU A 51 -0.82 8.51 -1.90
N LYS A 52 -1.03 8.21 -0.62
CA LYS A 52 -1.70 9.12 0.31
C LYS A 52 -0.93 10.44 0.45
N ALA A 53 0.39 10.38 0.66
CA ALA A 53 1.23 11.56 0.77
C ALA A 53 1.24 12.39 -0.53
N ARG A 54 1.28 11.74 -1.70
CA ARG A 54 1.18 12.41 -3.01
C ARG A 54 -0.15 13.13 -3.17
N ASN A 55 -1.26 12.49 -2.79
CA ASN A 55 -2.59 13.09 -2.87
C ASN A 55 -2.70 14.31 -1.93
N GLU A 56 -2.19 14.20 -0.71
CA GLU A 56 -2.14 15.34 0.22
C GLU A 56 -1.35 16.51 -0.40
N ILE A 57 -0.16 16.26 -0.95
CA ILE A 57 0.64 17.29 -1.62
C ILE A 57 -0.11 17.89 -2.81
N ALA A 58 -0.77 17.07 -3.65
CA ALA A 58 -1.52 17.55 -4.80
C ALA A 58 -2.66 18.49 -4.37
N LEU A 59 -3.41 18.11 -3.34
CA LEU A 59 -4.50 18.91 -2.79
C LEU A 59 -4.01 20.28 -2.28
N PHE A 60 -2.84 20.33 -1.62
CA PHE A 60 -2.25 21.59 -1.16
C PHE A 60 -1.61 22.42 -2.29
N SER A 61 -1.08 21.78 -3.33
CA SER A 61 -0.32 22.47 -4.40
C SER A 61 -1.21 23.08 -5.47
N GLU A 62 -2.35 22.46 -5.79
CA GLU A 62 -3.22 22.93 -6.88
C GLU A 62 -4.30 23.92 -6.44
N GLY A 63 -4.54 24.12 -5.14
CA GLY A 63 -5.61 25.00 -4.66
C GLY A 63 -7.02 24.62 -5.13
N ALA A 64 -7.18 23.49 -5.82
CA ALA A 64 -8.43 22.99 -6.36
C ALA A 64 -8.86 21.76 -5.56
N LEU A 65 -9.63 22.02 -4.51
CA LEU A 65 -10.50 21.01 -3.92
C LEU A 65 -11.44 20.48 -5.01
N GLN A 66 -11.18 19.28 -5.52
CA GLN A 66 -12.24 18.31 -5.72
C GLN A 66 -11.77 16.93 -5.24
N PRO A 67 -12.50 16.29 -4.30
CA PRO A 67 -12.28 14.88 -4.01
C PRO A 67 -12.55 14.07 -5.29
N PHE A 68 -11.64 13.17 -5.64
CA PHE A 68 -11.87 12.19 -6.69
C PHE A 68 -13.15 11.42 -6.39
N GLY A 69 -14.15 11.55 -7.27
CA GLY A 69 -15.44 10.89 -7.16
C GLY A 69 -15.29 9.38 -7.24
N VAL A 70 -15.79 8.69 -6.22
CA VAL A 70 -16.18 7.28 -6.36
C VAL A 70 -17.51 7.31 -7.11
N SER A 71 -17.48 7.19 -8.44
CA SER A 71 -18.65 6.84 -9.23
C SER A 71 -18.79 5.32 -9.29
N GLU A 72 -19.27 4.76 -8.19
CA GLU A 72 -19.98 3.49 -8.07
C GLU A 72 -21.22 3.93 -7.28
N ASP A 73 -22.35 4.33 -7.86
CA ASP A 73 -23.24 3.55 -8.71
C ASP A 73 -23.94 4.47 -9.73
N ALA A 74 -23.58 4.34 -11.00
CA ALA A 74 -24.50 4.67 -12.10
C ALA A 74 -25.05 3.34 -12.62
N GLU A 75 -25.99 2.76 -11.87
CA GLU A 75 -26.94 1.81 -12.46
C GLU A 75 -27.92 2.63 -13.31
N ASP A 76 -27.46 3.02 -14.50
CA ASP A 76 -28.34 3.44 -15.60
C ASP A 76 -28.76 2.15 -16.33
N ASP A 77 -29.82 1.50 -15.82
CA ASP A 77 -30.61 0.55 -16.59
C ASP A 77 -31.82 1.32 -17.14
N PRO A 78 -31.75 1.84 -18.38
CA PRO A 78 -32.94 2.37 -19.04
C PRO A 78 -33.75 1.17 -19.57
N ALA A 79 -34.66 0.67 -18.74
CA ALA A 79 -35.77 -0.16 -19.22
C ALA A 79 -36.55 0.65 -20.27
N GLY A 80 -36.49 0.17 -21.52
CA GLY A 80 -37.19 0.77 -22.65
C GLY A 80 -38.71 0.64 -22.56
N ASP A 81 -39.38 1.66 -23.05
CA ASP A 81 -40.70 1.62 -23.68
C ASP A 81 -40.57 2.29 -25.07
#